data_AF-A0A7Y3J1I8-F1
#
_entry.id   AF-A0A7Y3J1I8-F1
#
_cell.length_a   1.000
_cell.length_b   1.000
_cell.length_c   1.000
_cell.angle_alpha   90.00
_cell.angle_beta   90.00
_cell.angle_gamma   90.00
#
_symmetry.space_group_name_H-M   'P 1'
#
loop_
_entity.id
_entity.type
_entity.pdbx_description
1 polymer ?
#
loop_
_entity_poly.entity_id
_entity_poly.type
_entity_poly.pdbx_seq_one_letter_code
_entity_poly.pdbx_strand_id
1 'polypeptide(L)'
;MKMPHQLVFVSAVIALVFGVSSCGAKAPGNAPSAAGFRQETLQGQAVIFDEYAQDDALAISVKGVPPEPQGFVLQGWLLGPSSALNLGLLTPKKGRIDFHWNSPQGKNLVHEYTKVEATWEPVSVRNSPTGKVVFSGKIPLLGQQLFQQTGKAPQAPAIGLQSQVDLSAEHAGMARAAAQLEDWSEMKAHLEHVINILEGRHGALFGDYLGTGVPQNPGDGWGAKTYAEEVKNLLSSAGQNSVNAVYQKFQAETSAVENTCLAMLKHFQVTKVPTLLAELTKTVNQLKAGPAHQLYQFAQQTLTIPLESPQ
;
A
#
# COMPACT_ATOMS: atom_id res chain seq x y z
N MET A 1 5.09 -26.07 16.81
CA MET A 1 5.70 -26.64 15.61
C MET A 1 5.38 -25.71 14.45
N LYS A 2 6.29 -24.79 14.12
CA LYS A 2 6.08 -23.73 13.13
C LYS A 2 6.21 -24.31 11.72
N MET A 3 5.17 -24.20 10.89
CA MET A 3 5.27 -24.50 9.47
C MET A 3 6.00 -23.35 8.76
N PRO A 4 6.85 -23.64 7.76
CA PRO A 4 7.50 -22.61 6.96
C PRO A 4 6.50 -22.09 5.91
N HIS A 5 6.21 -20.78 5.94
CA HIS A 5 5.55 -20.12 4.82
C HIS A 5 6.54 -20.08 3.65
N GLN A 6 6.18 -20.75 2.55
CA GLN A 6 6.90 -20.62 1.28
C GLN A 6 6.76 -19.18 0.78
N LEU A 7 7.89 -18.50 0.61
CA LEU A 7 7.99 -17.25 -0.12
C LEU A 7 7.49 -17.48 -1.55
N VAL A 8 6.35 -16.89 -1.89
CA VAL A 8 5.96 -16.67 -3.28
C VAL A 8 6.60 -15.37 -3.71
N PHE A 9 7.67 -15.45 -4.50
CA PHE A 9 8.20 -14.30 -5.23
C PHE A 9 7.13 -13.82 -6.22
N VAL A 10 6.43 -12.74 -5.89
CA VAL A 10 5.64 -12.01 -6.88
C VAL A 10 6.62 -11.16 -7.68
N SER A 11 7.17 -11.74 -8.74
CA SER A 11 7.85 -10.97 -9.78
C SER A 11 6.84 -9.98 -10.37
N ALA A 12 7.02 -8.69 -10.10
CA ALA A 12 6.30 -7.65 -10.81
C ALA A 12 6.60 -7.77 -12.31
N VAL A 13 5.61 -8.22 -13.07
CA VAL A 13 5.68 -8.29 -14.53
C VAL A 13 5.65 -6.86 -15.06
N ILE A 14 6.81 -6.35 -15.46
CA ILE A 14 6.93 -5.09 -16.20
C ILE A 14 6.46 -5.34 -17.64
N ALA A 15 5.34 -4.72 -18.03
CA ALA A 15 4.83 -4.80 -19.38
C ALA A 15 5.70 -3.97 -20.34
N LEU A 16 6.42 -4.64 -21.23
CA LEU A 16 7.18 -4.02 -22.33
C LEU A 16 6.26 -3.83 -23.54
N VAL A 17 6.00 -2.59 -23.94
CA VAL A 17 5.32 -2.27 -25.21
C VAL A 17 6.35 -2.36 -26.35
N PHE A 18 6.23 -3.37 -27.21
CA PHE A 18 7.05 -3.50 -28.43
C PHE A 18 6.38 -2.76 -29.60
N GLY A 19 7.05 -1.71 -30.10
CA GLY A 19 6.74 -1.12 -31.40
C GLY A 19 7.36 -1.94 -32.53
N VAL A 20 6.53 -2.40 -33.47
CA VAL A 20 6.96 -3.02 -34.72
C VAL A 20 7.65 -1.99 -35.63
N SER A 21 8.83 -2.29 -36.12
CA SER A 21 9.50 -1.55 -37.21
C SER A 21 9.68 -2.47 -38.42
N SER A 22 9.27 -1.96 -39.58
CA SER A 22 9.34 -2.63 -40.87
C SER A 22 10.75 -2.58 -41.47
N CYS A 23 11.13 -3.66 -42.16
CA CYS A 23 12.36 -3.78 -42.94
C CYS A 23 12.29 -2.99 -44.25
N GLY A 24 13.40 -2.35 -44.65
CA GLY A 24 13.55 -1.76 -45.98
C GLY A 24 14.95 -1.22 -46.31
N ALA A 25 15.74 -2.07 -46.99
CA ALA A 25 16.84 -1.79 -47.94
C ALA A 25 18.10 -0.97 -47.58
N LYS A 26 19.25 -1.58 -47.89
CA LYS A 26 20.65 -1.08 -47.81
C LYS A 26 21.01 -0.18 -48.99
N ALA A 27 21.73 0.91 -48.72
CA ALA A 27 22.61 1.60 -49.68
C ALA A 27 24.05 1.67 -49.12
N PRO A 28 25.11 1.66 -49.96
CA PRO A 28 26.49 1.48 -49.51
C PRO A 28 27.24 2.80 -49.31
N GLY A 29 28.19 2.78 -48.37
CA GLY A 29 29.36 3.66 -48.36
C GLY A 29 29.24 4.93 -47.52
N ASN A 30 29.79 4.89 -46.30
CA ASN A 30 30.61 5.97 -45.74
C ASN A 30 31.42 5.45 -44.54
N ALA A 31 32.61 6.02 -44.39
CA ALA A 31 33.65 5.70 -43.41
C ALA A 31 33.13 5.60 -41.95
N PRO A 32 33.81 4.87 -41.05
CA PRO A 32 33.40 4.76 -39.66
C PRO A 32 33.48 6.13 -38.98
N SER A 33 32.35 6.84 -38.98
CA SER A 33 32.11 7.93 -38.04
C SER A 33 32.19 7.34 -36.64
N ALA A 34 32.99 7.97 -35.77
CA ALA A 34 33.06 7.63 -34.36
C ALA A 34 31.64 7.46 -33.84
N ALA A 35 31.31 6.24 -33.41
CA ALA A 35 30.02 5.95 -32.79
C ALA A 35 29.95 6.78 -31.51
N GLY A 36 29.39 7.98 -31.63
CA GLY A 36 29.00 8.77 -30.48
C GLY A 36 28.08 7.89 -29.67
N PHE A 37 28.50 7.54 -28.45
CA PHE A 37 27.60 6.96 -27.47
C PHE A 37 26.43 7.94 -27.36
N ARG A 38 25.29 7.57 -27.94
CA ARG A 38 24.06 8.31 -27.75
C ARG A 38 23.71 8.11 -26.29
N GLN A 39 23.97 9.13 -25.47
CA GLN A 39 23.63 9.07 -24.06
C GLN A 39 22.12 8.89 -23.99
N GLU A 40 21.68 7.71 -23.55
CA GLU A 40 20.25 7.46 -23.37
C GLU A 40 19.71 8.49 -22.37
N THR A 41 18.56 9.08 -22.68
CA THR A 41 17.87 9.96 -21.74
C THR A 41 17.59 9.18 -20.46
N LEU A 42 18.04 9.70 -19.33
CA LEU A 42 17.79 9.09 -18.03
C LEU A 42 16.29 9.03 -17.79
N GLN A 43 15.79 7.82 -17.53
CA GLN A 43 14.40 7.55 -17.26
C GLN A 43 14.31 6.38 -16.30
N GLY A 44 13.44 6.47 -15.32
CA GLY A 44 13.18 5.37 -14.42
C GLY A 44 12.06 5.67 -13.46
N GLN A 45 11.92 4.78 -12.49
CA GLN A 45 10.99 4.95 -11.40
C GLN A 45 11.56 4.34 -10.12
N ALA A 46 11.11 4.87 -8.98
CA ALA A 46 11.14 4.16 -7.73
C ALA A 46 9.72 3.74 -7.33
N VAL A 47 9.59 2.67 -6.57
CA VAL A 47 8.30 2.20 -6.05
C VAL A 47 8.49 1.90 -4.57
N ILE A 48 7.67 2.51 -3.72
CA ILE A 48 7.55 2.12 -2.30
C ILE A 48 6.40 1.13 -2.17
N PHE A 49 6.61 0.06 -1.40
CA PHE A 49 5.65 -1.02 -1.25
C PHE A 49 5.85 -1.78 0.07
N ASP A 50 4.90 -2.67 0.38
CA ASP A 50 4.97 -3.55 1.55
C ASP A 50 5.79 -4.81 1.22
N GLU A 51 6.83 -5.10 2.00
CA GLU A 51 7.55 -6.38 1.93
C GLU A 51 7.40 -7.14 3.26
N TYR A 52 7.71 -6.49 4.38
CA TYR A 52 7.57 -7.08 5.72
C TYR A 52 6.65 -6.25 6.65
N ALA A 53 6.49 -4.97 6.35
CA ALA A 53 5.62 -4.03 7.05
C ALA A 53 5.01 -3.05 6.04
N GLN A 54 4.19 -2.11 6.51
CA GLN A 54 3.55 -1.13 5.65
C GLN A 54 4.57 -0.14 5.08
N ASP A 55 4.61 -0.02 3.76
CA ASP A 55 5.47 0.87 2.97
C ASP A 55 6.95 0.81 3.38
N ASP A 56 7.46 -0.38 3.69
CA ASP A 56 8.79 -0.57 4.30
C ASP A 56 9.89 -0.91 3.29
N ALA A 57 9.54 -1.09 2.02
CA ALA A 57 10.46 -1.44 0.95
C ALA A 57 10.49 -0.39 -0.16
N LEU A 58 11.62 -0.34 -0.87
CA LEU A 58 11.86 0.52 -2.02
C LEU A 58 12.54 -0.27 -3.14
N ALA A 59 11.97 -0.23 -4.33
CA ALA A 59 12.62 -0.68 -5.56
C ALA A 59 12.93 0.52 -6.46
N ILE A 60 14.12 0.55 -7.08
CA ILE A 60 14.52 1.56 -8.06
C ILE A 60 14.90 0.84 -9.35
N SER A 61 14.31 1.26 -10.47
CA SER A 61 14.73 0.82 -11.81
C SER A 61 14.94 2.03 -12.72
N VAL A 62 16.16 2.20 -13.22
CA VAL A 62 16.59 3.36 -14.02
C VAL A 62 17.44 2.90 -15.19
N LYS A 63 17.31 3.55 -16.35
CA LYS A 63 18.20 3.44 -17.51
C LYS A 63 18.80 4.80 -17.87
N GLY A 64 19.82 4.82 -18.72
CA GLY A 64 20.51 6.05 -19.13
C GLY A 64 21.35 6.68 -18.03
N VAL A 65 21.78 5.89 -17.04
CA VAL A 65 22.67 6.37 -15.98
C VAL A 65 24.04 6.69 -16.59
N PRO A 66 24.58 7.90 -16.38
CA PRO A 66 25.89 8.26 -16.92
C PRO A 66 27.01 7.39 -16.34
N PRO A 67 28.15 7.25 -17.04
CA PRO A 67 29.31 6.55 -16.50
C PRO A 67 29.79 7.15 -15.18
N GLU A 68 30.26 6.30 -14.28
CA GLU A 68 30.81 6.69 -12.97
C GLU A 68 32.06 7.57 -13.15
N PRO A 69 32.06 8.80 -12.58
CA PRO A 69 33.25 9.64 -12.56
C PRO A 69 34.36 9.02 -11.69
N GLN A 70 35.62 9.23 -12.07
CA GLN A 70 36.76 8.70 -11.30
C GLN A 70 36.75 9.22 -9.86
N GLY A 71 36.80 8.29 -8.89
CA GLY A 71 36.84 8.61 -7.45
C GLY A 71 35.48 8.88 -6.82
N PHE A 72 34.39 8.67 -7.56
CA PHE A 72 33.01 8.81 -7.09
C PHE A 72 32.29 7.47 -7.13
N VAL A 73 31.23 7.35 -6.32
CA VAL A 73 30.27 6.25 -6.34
C VAL A 73 28.86 6.82 -6.40
N LEU A 74 27.94 6.09 -7.02
CA LEU A 74 26.53 6.49 -7.00
C LEU A 74 25.88 6.02 -5.71
N GLN A 75 25.33 6.95 -4.94
CA GLN A 75 24.67 6.65 -3.68
C GLN A 75 23.19 7.03 -3.75
N GLY A 76 22.33 6.16 -3.21
CA GLY A 76 20.89 6.37 -3.13
C GLY A 76 20.47 6.95 -1.77
N TRP A 77 19.46 7.82 -1.80
CA TRP A 77 18.94 8.51 -0.64
C TRP A 77 17.42 8.55 -0.63
N LEU A 78 16.83 8.41 0.57
CA LEU A 78 15.50 8.94 0.87
C LEU A 78 15.65 10.23 1.67
N LEU A 79 14.91 11.26 1.30
CA LEU A 79 15.00 12.60 1.88
C LEU A 79 13.63 13.03 2.41
N GLY A 80 13.60 13.48 3.66
CA GLY A 80 12.46 14.11 4.32
C GLY A 80 12.78 15.57 4.70
N PRO A 81 11.85 16.29 5.35
CA PRO A 81 12.04 17.70 5.69
C PRO A 81 13.26 17.98 6.60
N SER A 82 13.63 17.02 7.44
CA SER A 82 14.77 17.12 8.36
C SER A 82 15.55 15.81 8.50
N SER A 83 15.31 14.86 7.60
CA SER A 83 15.86 13.50 7.62
C SER A 83 16.49 13.15 6.28
N ALA A 84 17.58 12.40 6.33
CA ALA A 84 18.17 11.75 5.18
C ALA A 84 18.51 10.32 5.55
N LEU A 85 18.10 9.38 4.72
CA LEU A 85 18.42 7.96 4.86
C LEU A 85 19.31 7.53 3.70
N ASN A 86 20.44 6.95 4.05
CA ASN A 86 21.37 6.35 3.11
C ASN A 86 20.87 4.95 2.72
N LEU A 87 20.52 4.75 1.45
CA LEU A 87 20.07 3.47 0.91
C LEU A 87 21.25 2.55 0.54
N GLY A 88 22.46 3.11 0.45
CA GLY A 88 23.66 2.42 -0.02
C GLY A 88 23.99 2.72 -1.48
N LEU A 89 24.88 1.91 -2.04
CA LEU A 89 25.43 2.11 -3.39
C LEU A 89 24.46 1.62 -4.47
N LEU A 90 24.26 2.44 -5.49
CA LEU A 90 23.46 2.11 -6.66
C LEU A 90 24.39 1.73 -7.82
N THR A 91 24.82 0.48 -7.90
CA THR A 91 25.84 0.03 -8.87
C THR A 91 25.27 -0.08 -10.29
N PRO A 92 25.56 0.85 -11.22
CA PRO A 92 24.98 0.80 -12.56
C PRO A 92 25.68 -0.28 -13.40
N LYS A 93 24.89 -1.12 -14.08
CA LYS A 93 25.38 -2.12 -15.05
C LYS A 93 24.94 -1.72 -16.44
N LYS A 94 25.89 -1.34 -17.30
CA LYS A 94 25.62 -0.87 -18.67
C LYS A 94 24.59 0.28 -18.71
N GLY A 95 24.73 1.25 -17.80
CA GLY A 95 23.84 2.40 -17.69
C GLY A 95 22.46 2.10 -17.10
N ARG A 96 22.27 0.92 -16.48
CA ARG A 96 21.02 0.52 -15.82
C ARG A 96 21.23 0.24 -14.34
N ILE A 97 20.25 0.61 -13.52
CA ILE A 97 20.17 0.27 -12.10
C ILE A 97 18.91 -0.54 -11.90
N ASP A 98 19.04 -1.67 -11.20
CA ASP A 98 17.95 -2.40 -10.58
C ASP A 98 18.36 -2.59 -9.12
N PHE A 99 17.67 -1.90 -8.22
CA PHE A 99 18.03 -1.81 -6.82
C PHE A 99 16.80 -2.08 -5.95
N HIS A 100 17.02 -2.78 -4.84
CA HIS A 100 16.00 -3.13 -3.87
C HIS A 100 16.55 -2.90 -2.47
N TRP A 101 15.74 -2.27 -1.61
CA TRP A 101 16.09 -1.97 -0.24
C TRP A 101 14.87 -2.15 0.65
N ASN A 102 15.10 -2.72 1.83
CA ASN A 102 14.07 -2.94 2.85
C ASN A 102 14.49 -2.27 4.15
N SER A 103 13.52 -1.71 4.85
CA SER A 103 13.71 -1.13 6.17
C SER A 103 14.06 -2.22 7.18
N PRO A 104 15.26 -2.20 7.78
CA PRO A 104 15.64 -3.26 8.73
C PRO A 104 14.78 -3.27 9.99
N GLN A 105 14.03 -2.19 10.25
CA GLN A 105 13.10 -2.07 11.37
C GLN A 105 11.63 -2.03 10.93
N GLY A 106 11.33 -2.28 9.66
CA GLY A 106 9.95 -2.24 9.14
C GLY A 106 9.29 -0.87 9.23
N LYS A 107 10.08 0.22 9.16
CA LYS A 107 9.54 1.59 9.19
C LYS A 107 8.79 1.91 7.91
N ASN A 108 7.63 2.56 8.04
CA ASN A 108 6.92 3.16 6.93
C ASN A 108 7.73 4.32 6.33
N LEU A 109 8.18 4.14 5.09
CA LEU A 109 9.06 5.10 4.40
C LEU A 109 8.31 6.36 3.95
N VAL A 110 7.02 6.23 3.65
CA VAL A 110 6.19 7.36 3.25
C VAL A 110 5.94 8.30 4.42
N HIS A 111 5.97 7.82 5.67
CA HIS A 111 5.81 8.65 6.86
C HIS A 111 6.98 9.62 7.09
N GLU A 112 8.22 9.17 6.86
CA GLU A 112 9.43 9.96 7.18
C GLU A 112 10.01 10.71 5.97
N TYR A 113 9.79 10.23 4.75
CA TYR A 113 10.46 10.71 3.55
C TYR A 113 9.46 11.23 2.50
N THR A 114 9.95 12.10 1.62
CA THR A 114 9.14 12.75 0.57
C THR A 114 9.82 12.73 -0.80
N LYS A 115 11.08 12.29 -0.89
CA LYS A 115 11.89 12.32 -2.11
C LYS A 115 12.89 11.16 -2.14
N VAL A 116 13.06 10.58 -3.33
CA VAL A 116 14.17 9.70 -3.69
C VAL A 116 15.20 10.53 -4.46
N GLU A 117 16.49 10.35 -4.15
CA GLU A 117 17.59 11.01 -4.85
C GLU A 117 18.78 10.08 -5.01
N ALA A 118 19.51 10.21 -6.11
CA ALA A 118 20.82 9.59 -6.28
C ALA A 118 21.88 10.64 -6.61
N THR A 119 23.02 10.58 -5.93
CA THR A 119 24.13 11.54 -6.08
C THR A 119 25.45 10.84 -6.35
N TRP A 120 26.33 11.48 -7.13
CA TRP A 120 27.73 11.10 -7.21
C TRP A 120 28.48 11.59 -5.97
N GLU A 121 28.83 10.68 -5.08
CA GLU A 121 29.55 10.98 -3.83
C GLU A 121 31.01 10.53 -3.90
N PRO A 122 31.97 11.26 -3.29
CA PRO A 122 33.30 10.73 -3.09
C PRO A 122 33.27 9.43 -2.29
N VAL A 123 34.19 8.49 -2.55
CA VAL A 123 34.31 7.20 -1.84
C VAL A 123 34.57 7.40 -0.34
N SER A 124 33.50 7.62 0.42
CA SER A 124 33.50 7.90 1.86
C SER A 124 32.10 7.67 2.42
N VAL A 125 31.99 7.27 3.69
CA VAL A 125 30.68 7.08 4.33
C VAL A 125 30.09 8.44 4.67
N ARG A 126 28.83 8.69 4.29
CA ARG A 126 28.08 9.90 4.62
C ARG A 126 26.65 9.60 5.05
N ASN A 127 26.09 10.49 5.86
CA ASN A 127 24.72 10.41 6.37
C ASN A 127 23.77 11.39 5.66
N SER A 128 24.27 12.14 4.67
CA SER A 128 23.51 13.09 3.88
C SER A 128 24.16 13.27 2.50
N PRO A 129 23.37 13.57 1.44
CA PRO A 129 23.93 13.84 0.12
C PRO A 129 24.74 15.14 0.11
N THR A 130 25.89 15.12 -0.55
CA THR A 130 26.76 16.29 -0.78
C THR A 130 27.17 16.44 -2.24
N GLY A 131 26.98 15.39 -3.01
CA GLY A 131 27.41 15.24 -4.38
C GLY A 131 26.45 15.84 -5.41
N LYS A 132 26.84 15.70 -6.68
CA LYS A 132 26.00 16.10 -7.80
C LYS A 132 24.84 15.13 -7.96
N VAL A 133 23.62 15.65 -7.99
CA VAL A 133 22.40 14.86 -8.28
C VAL A 133 22.47 14.28 -9.69
N VAL A 134 22.20 12.98 -9.80
CA VAL A 134 22.11 12.22 -11.06
C VAL A 134 20.66 12.09 -11.48
N PHE A 135 19.81 11.67 -10.55
CA PHE A 135 18.37 11.62 -10.73
C PHE A 135 17.65 11.82 -9.40
N SER A 136 16.40 12.26 -9.48
CA SER A 136 15.54 12.36 -8.31
C SER A 136 14.07 12.27 -8.68
N GLY A 137 13.23 12.03 -7.68
CA GLY A 137 11.78 12.05 -7.81
C GLY A 137 11.12 12.29 -6.46
N LYS A 138 9.99 13.00 -6.46
CA LYS A 138 9.20 13.24 -5.25
C LYS A 138 8.14 12.15 -5.11
N ILE A 139 7.90 11.69 -3.88
CA ILE A 139 6.73 10.84 -3.59
C ILE A 139 5.48 11.63 -4.01
N PRO A 140 4.62 11.06 -4.88
CA PRO A 140 3.41 11.75 -5.31
C PRO A 140 2.56 12.20 -4.12
N LEU A 141 2.02 13.42 -4.19
CA LEU A 141 1.21 13.99 -3.11
C LEU A 141 0.03 13.08 -2.75
N LEU A 142 -0.61 12.46 -3.75
CA LEU A 142 -1.70 11.53 -3.55
C LEU A 142 -1.29 10.33 -2.67
N GLY A 143 -0.12 9.75 -2.92
CA GLY A 143 0.40 8.67 -2.09
C GLY A 143 0.71 9.12 -0.67
N GLN A 144 1.26 10.32 -0.50
CA GLN A 144 1.44 10.91 0.84
C GLN A 144 0.08 11.09 1.55
N GLN A 145 -0.95 11.56 0.86
CA GLN A 145 -2.30 11.74 1.45
C GLN A 145 -2.95 10.41 1.85
N LEU A 146 -2.65 9.32 1.14
CA LEU A 146 -3.21 7.99 1.41
C LEU A 146 -2.48 7.24 2.54
N PHE A 147 -1.19 7.48 2.72
CA PHE A 147 -0.34 6.73 3.64
C PHE A 147 0.27 7.55 4.79
N GLN A 148 0.14 8.88 4.78
CA GLN A 148 0.43 9.74 5.93
C GLN A 148 -0.85 10.23 6.60
N GLN A 149 -0.84 10.26 7.93
CA GLN A 149 -1.92 10.84 8.71
C GLN A 149 -1.84 12.38 8.61
N THR A 150 -2.63 12.96 7.69
CA THR A 150 -2.62 14.41 7.41
C THR A 150 -3.90 15.13 7.89
N GLY A 151 -4.87 14.38 8.42
CA GLY A 151 -6.18 14.88 8.82
C GLY A 151 -6.57 14.56 10.27
N LYS A 152 -7.87 14.63 10.56
CA LYS A 152 -8.43 14.31 11.89
C LYS A 152 -8.58 12.81 12.15
N ALA A 153 -8.45 12.00 11.11
CA ALA A 153 -8.52 10.55 11.25
C ALA A 153 -7.37 10.05 12.14
N PRO A 154 -7.60 9.04 12.99
CA PRO A 154 -6.56 8.46 13.84
C PRO A 154 -5.39 7.85 13.05
N GLN A 155 -5.63 7.42 11.82
CA GLN A 155 -4.65 6.78 10.95
C GLN A 155 -4.70 7.38 9.54
N ALA A 156 -3.68 7.10 8.72
CA ALA A 156 -3.73 7.43 7.29
C ALA A 156 -4.85 6.64 6.59
N PRO A 157 -5.49 7.17 5.53
CA PRO A 157 -6.68 6.56 4.93
C PRO A 157 -6.52 5.08 4.51
N ALA A 158 -5.45 4.75 3.80
CA ALA A 158 -5.21 3.38 3.32
C ALA A 158 -4.90 2.42 4.49
N ILE A 159 -4.13 2.90 5.47
CA ILE A 159 -3.73 2.15 6.66
C ILE A 159 -4.93 1.89 7.58
N GLY A 160 -5.72 2.92 7.85
CA GLY A 160 -6.92 2.85 8.68
C GLY A 160 -7.97 1.91 8.09
N LEU A 161 -8.16 1.93 6.77
CA LEU A 161 -9.06 0.98 6.09
C LEU A 161 -8.65 -0.47 6.37
N GLN A 162 -7.38 -0.82 6.13
CA GLN A 162 -6.91 -2.17 6.38
C GLN A 162 -7.01 -2.55 7.86
N SER A 163 -6.54 -1.66 8.74
CA SER A 163 -6.55 -1.88 10.20
C SER A 163 -7.95 -2.15 10.73
N GLN A 164 -8.95 -1.32 10.36
CA GLN A 164 -10.31 -1.50 10.87
C GLN A 164 -11.01 -2.73 10.27
N VAL A 165 -10.78 -3.05 8.98
CA VAL A 165 -11.32 -4.28 8.38
C VAL A 165 -10.71 -5.52 9.02
N ASP A 166 -9.40 -5.53 9.26
CA ASP A 166 -8.70 -6.62 9.94
C ASP A 166 -9.22 -6.83 11.35
N LEU A 167 -9.36 -5.75 12.12
CA LEU A 167 -9.90 -5.82 13.48
C LEU A 167 -11.35 -6.33 13.50
N SER A 168 -12.18 -5.93 12.53
CA SER A 168 -13.55 -6.47 12.41
C SER A 168 -13.55 -7.97 12.11
N ALA A 169 -12.60 -8.46 11.29
CA ALA A 169 -12.46 -9.87 10.99
C ALA A 169 -12.00 -10.67 12.22
N GLU A 170 -11.09 -10.10 13.03
CA GLU A 170 -10.68 -10.67 14.31
C GLU A 170 -11.87 -10.83 15.26
N HIS A 171 -12.68 -9.78 15.46
CA HIS A 171 -13.87 -9.86 16.31
C HIS A 171 -14.92 -10.83 15.77
N ALA A 172 -15.11 -10.94 14.46
CA ALA A 172 -15.96 -11.98 13.89
C ALA A 172 -15.44 -13.40 14.22
N GLY A 173 -14.12 -13.60 14.22
CA GLY A 173 -13.47 -14.83 14.67
C GLY A 173 -13.68 -15.10 16.16
N MET A 174 -13.58 -14.08 17.00
CA MET A 174 -13.84 -14.20 18.44
C MET A 174 -15.32 -14.50 18.74
N ALA A 175 -16.26 -13.88 18.01
CA ALA A 175 -17.69 -14.21 18.12
C ALA A 175 -17.93 -15.70 17.84
N ARG A 176 -17.28 -16.25 16.81
CA ARG A 176 -17.33 -17.67 16.51
C ARG A 176 -16.74 -18.53 17.63
N ALA A 177 -15.60 -18.14 18.20
CA ALA A 177 -14.98 -18.87 19.29
C ALA A 177 -15.86 -18.88 20.55
N ALA A 178 -16.46 -17.74 20.91
CA ALA A 178 -17.41 -17.63 22.01
C ALA A 178 -18.63 -18.55 21.82
N ALA A 179 -19.20 -18.58 20.61
CA ALA A 179 -20.32 -19.46 20.28
C ALA A 179 -19.98 -20.97 20.40
N GLN A 180 -18.73 -21.37 20.11
CA GLN A 180 -18.28 -22.76 20.29
C GLN A 180 -18.20 -23.16 21.78
N LEU A 181 -18.05 -22.19 22.67
CA LEU A 181 -18.08 -22.37 24.12
C LEU A 181 -19.47 -22.14 24.71
N GLU A 182 -20.49 -21.93 23.87
CA GLU A 182 -21.86 -21.56 24.24
C GLU A 182 -21.92 -20.26 25.07
N ASP A 183 -20.91 -19.40 24.98
CA ASP A 183 -20.90 -18.07 25.58
C ASP A 183 -21.61 -17.08 24.66
N TRP A 184 -22.94 -17.08 24.76
CA TRP A 184 -23.79 -16.23 23.93
C TRP A 184 -23.67 -14.74 24.27
N SER A 185 -23.23 -14.39 25.48
CA SER A 185 -23.03 -12.99 25.86
C SER A 185 -21.81 -12.44 25.15
N GLU A 186 -20.68 -13.14 25.25
CA GLU A 186 -19.43 -12.74 24.61
C GLU A 186 -19.54 -12.78 23.08
N MET A 187 -20.25 -13.77 22.53
CA MET A 187 -20.55 -13.81 21.10
C MET A 187 -21.24 -12.52 20.66
N LYS A 188 -22.29 -12.08 21.37
CA LYS A 188 -23.03 -10.87 21.00
C LYS A 188 -22.20 -9.60 21.18
N ALA A 189 -21.34 -9.52 22.20
CA ALA A 189 -20.43 -8.39 22.37
C ALA A 189 -19.50 -8.24 21.17
N HIS A 190 -18.90 -9.34 20.71
CA HIS A 190 -18.06 -9.30 19.52
C HIS A 190 -18.84 -8.97 18.23
N LEU A 191 -20.11 -9.37 18.10
CA LEU A 191 -20.93 -8.97 16.96
C LEU A 191 -21.25 -7.46 16.96
N GLU A 192 -21.48 -6.86 18.12
CA GLU A 192 -21.59 -5.40 18.26
C GLU A 192 -20.28 -4.72 17.86
N HIS A 193 -19.14 -5.23 18.33
CA HIS A 193 -17.83 -4.70 17.97
C HIS A 193 -17.64 -4.69 16.45
N VAL A 194 -17.96 -5.79 15.75
CA VAL A 194 -17.85 -5.86 14.29
C VAL A 194 -18.60 -4.70 13.61
N ILE A 195 -19.85 -4.44 13.99
CA ILE A 195 -20.64 -3.34 13.43
C ILE A 195 -19.98 -2.00 13.76
N ASN A 196 -19.65 -1.77 15.03
CA ASN A 196 -19.13 -0.48 15.51
C ASN A 196 -17.73 -0.15 14.94
N ILE A 197 -16.90 -1.15 14.62
CA ILE A 197 -15.62 -0.99 13.93
C ILE A 197 -15.83 -0.63 12.45
N LEU A 198 -16.81 -1.24 11.78
CA LEU A 198 -17.08 -0.95 10.36
C LEU A 198 -17.70 0.43 10.18
N GLU A 199 -18.65 0.79 11.05
CA GLU A 199 -19.40 2.05 11.01
C GLU A 199 -18.60 3.25 11.53
N GLY A 200 -17.84 3.07 12.61
CA GLY A 200 -17.30 4.20 13.37
C GLY A 200 -18.39 5.01 14.07
N ARG A 201 -18.00 5.95 14.94
CA ARG A 201 -18.93 6.63 15.86
C ARG A 201 -20.03 7.48 15.18
N HIS A 202 -19.83 7.80 13.91
CA HIS A 202 -20.76 8.62 13.10
C HIS A 202 -21.53 7.78 12.08
N GLY A 203 -21.29 6.46 12.05
CA GLY A 203 -21.97 5.55 11.15
C GLY A 203 -23.41 5.28 11.57
N ALA A 204 -24.25 4.94 10.60
CA ALA A 204 -25.70 4.84 10.80
C ALA A 204 -26.11 3.65 11.69
N LEU A 205 -25.29 2.59 11.69
CA LEU A 205 -25.49 1.41 12.54
C LEU A 205 -24.58 1.40 13.78
N PHE A 206 -23.88 2.49 14.09
CA PHE A 206 -23.14 2.56 15.35
C PHE A 206 -24.10 2.56 16.54
N GLY A 207 -23.93 1.66 17.50
CA GLY A 207 -24.87 1.56 18.62
C GLY A 207 -24.53 0.55 19.72
N ASP A 208 -25.29 0.65 20.81
CA ASP A 208 -25.29 -0.26 21.97
C ASP A 208 -26.44 -1.26 21.78
N TYR A 209 -26.12 -2.40 21.18
CA TYR A 209 -27.07 -3.47 20.92
C TYR A 209 -27.28 -4.37 22.15
N LEU A 210 -26.35 -4.33 23.10
CA LEU A 210 -26.42 -5.08 24.35
C LEU A 210 -27.16 -4.36 25.48
N GLY A 211 -27.42 -3.06 25.34
CA GLY A 211 -28.10 -2.26 26.36
C GLY A 211 -27.22 -2.03 27.60
N THR A 212 -25.90 -1.97 27.42
CA THR A 212 -24.93 -1.73 28.49
C THR A 212 -24.86 -0.26 28.92
N GLY A 213 -25.52 0.64 28.18
CA GLY A 213 -25.55 2.08 28.38
C GLY A 213 -24.51 2.83 27.56
N VAL A 214 -23.54 2.14 26.94
CA VAL A 214 -22.49 2.74 26.11
C VAL A 214 -22.16 1.79 24.94
N PRO A 215 -22.17 2.27 23.67
CA PRO A 215 -21.71 1.46 22.54
C PRO A 215 -20.25 1.04 22.71
N GLN A 216 -19.96 -0.24 22.59
CA GLN A 216 -18.59 -0.74 22.68
C GLN A 216 -17.92 -0.71 21.30
N ASN A 217 -16.77 -0.05 21.22
CA ASN A 217 -15.98 0.01 20.00
C ASN A 217 -14.48 -0.16 20.33
N PRO A 218 -13.91 -1.34 20.11
CA PRO A 218 -12.48 -1.56 20.28
C PRO A 218 -11.64 -1.01 19.11
N GLY A 219 -12.28 -0.52 18.04
CA GLY A 219 -11.63 0.18 16.94
C GLY A 219 -11.23 1.62 17.28
N ASP A 220 -10.82 2.36 16.26
CA ASP A 220 -10.32 3.75 16.44
C ASP A 220 -11.45 4.80 16.46
N GLY A 221 -12.71 4.34 16.36
CA GLY A 221 -13.89 5.18 16.35
C GLY A 221 -14.12 5.95 15.04
N TRP A 222 -13.29 5.78 14.01
CA TRP A 222 -13.44 6.42 12.70
C TRP A 222 -14.29 5.60 11.74
N GLY A 223 -14.08 4.28 11.71
CA GLY A 223 -14.87 3.36 10.91
C GLY A 223 -14.21 2.96 9.59
N ALA A 224 -14.24 1.67 9.26
CA ALA A 224 -13.74 1.16 7.98
C ALA A 224 -14.44 1.81 6.77
N LYS A 225 -15.75 2.08 6.87
CA LYS A 225 -16.54 2.72 5.81
C LYS A 225 -16.05 4.13 5.51
N THR A 226 -15.75 4.91 6.54
CA THR A 226 -15.25 6.28 6.38
C THR A 226 -13.85 6.28 5.76
N TYR A 227 -12.96 5.37 6.18
CA TYR A 227 -11.66 5.22 5.53
C TYR A 227 -11.78 4.80 4.05
N ALA A 228 -12.66 3.84 3.74
CA ALA A 228 -12.90 3.41 2.36
C ALA A 228 -13.42 4.54 1.48
N GLU A 229 -14.32 5.37 2.00
CA GLU A 229 -14.84 6.54 1.30
C GLU A 229 -13.74 7.57 1.03
N GLU A 230 -12.88 7.83 2.02
CA GLU A 230 -11.75 8.75 1.88
C GLU A 230 -10.75 8.27 0.82
N VAL A 231 -10.35 7.00 0.85
CA VAL A 231 -9.52 6.37 -0.18
C VAL A 231 -10.16 6.52 -1.56
N LYS A 232 -11.46 6.19 -1.67
CA LYS A 232 -12.21 6.32 -2.94
C LYS A 232 -12.21 7.76 -3.45
N ASN A 233 -12.43 8.74 -2.57
CA ASN A 233 -12.50 10.16 -2.94
C ASN A 233 -11.16 10.70 -3.41
N LEU A 234 -10.07 10.37 -2.70
CA LEU A 234 -8.71 10.75 -3.09
C LEU A 234 -8.33 10.17 -4.46
N LEU A 235 -8.54 8.87 -4.67
CA LEU A 235 -8.22 8.19 -5.93
C LEU A 235 -9.09 8.67 -7.11
N SER A 236 -10.39 8.89 -6.87
CA SER A 236 -11.29 9.41 -7.92
C SER A 236 -10.93 10.84 -8.33
N SER A 237 -10.54 11.68 -7.38
CA SER A 237 -10.10 13.06 -7.66
C SER A 237 -8.83 13.10 -8.50
N ALA A 238 -8.02 12.04 -8.47
CA ALA A 238 -6.86 11.83 -9.32
C ALA A 238 -7.17 11.13 -10.65
N GLY A 239 -8.44 10.93 -10.99
CA GLY A 239 -8.88 10.33 -12.26
C GLY A 239 -8.95 8.79 -12.29
N GLN A 240 -8.73 8.11 -11.16
CA GLN A 240 -8.82 6.63 -11.09
C GLN A 240 -10.27 6.14 -10.95
N ASN A 241 -11.11 6.38 -11.96
CA ASN A 241 -12.54 6.08 -11.90
C ASN A 241 -12.89 4.59 -11.71
N SER A 242 -11.96 3.67 -12.00
CA SER A 242 -12.11 2.23 -11.73
C SER A 242 -12.32 1.91 -10.25
N VAL A 243 -11.88 2.80 -9.35
CA VAL A 243 -12.03 2.64 -7.89
C VAL A 243 -13.51 2.61 -7.46
N ASN A 244 -14.40 3.26 -8.21
CA ASN A 244 -15.82 3.34 -7.84
C ASN A 244 -16.50 1.96 -7.81
N ALA A 245 -16.19 1.08 -8.77
CA ALA A 245 -16.76 -0.27 -8.79
C ALA A 245 -16.29 -1.11 -7.60
N VAL A 246 -15.03 -0.96 -7.20
CA VAL A 246 -14.46 -1.64 -6.02
C VAL A 246 -15.10 -1.11 -4.74
N TYR A 247 -15.29 0.20 -4.63
CA TYR A 247 -15.97 0.80 -3.48
C TYR A 247 -17.45 0.36 -3.37
N GLN A 248 -18.16 0.23 -4.48
CA GLN A 248 -19.52 -0.33 -4.45
C GLN A 248 -19.54 -1.78 -3.94
N LYS A 249 -18.55 -2.58 -4.34
CA LYS A 249 -18.38 -3.94 -3.79
C LYS A 249 -18.05 -3.92 -2.30
N PHE A 250 -17.18 -3.00 -1.85
CA PHE A 250 -16.90 -2.78 -0.43
C PHE A 250 -18.18 -2.49 0.36
N GLN A 251 -19.03 -1.58 -0.14
CA GLN A 251 -20.29 -1.23 0.50
C GLN A 251 -21.24 -2.43 0.59
N ALA A 252 -21.34 -3.23 -0.48
CA ALA A 252 -22.19 -4.41 -0.51
C ALA A 252 -21.75 -5.49 0.48
N GLU A 253 -20.45 -5.79 0.54
CA GLU A 253 -19.90 -6.79 1.46
C GLU A 253 -19.95 -6.32 2.91
N THR A 254 -19.69 -5.04 3.17
CA THR A 254 -19.85 -4.43 4.50
C THR A 254 -21.31 -4.53 4.98
N SER A 255 -22.26 -4.17 4.12
CA SER A 255 -23.70 -4.28 4.44
C SER A 255 -24.10 -5.74 4.73
N ALA A 256 -23.54 -6.71 4.00
CA ALA A 256 -23.80 -8.13 4.25
C ALA A 256 -23.25 -8.60 5.61
N VAL A 257 -22.05 -8.14 6.00
CA VAL A 257 -21.49 -8.38 7.34
C VAL A 257 -22.40 -7.80 8.42
N GLU A 258 -22.75 -6.51 8.30
CA GLU A 258 -23.61 -5.79 9.25
C GLU A 258 -24.98 -6.46 9.40
N ASN A 259 -25.63 -6.83 8.29
CA ASN A 259 -26.92 -7.51 8.30
C ASN A 259 -26.85 -8.88 9.00
N THR A 260 -25.76 -9.62 8.80
CA THR A 260 -25.56 -10.93 9.44
C THR A 260 -25.38 -10.78 10.96
N CYS A 261 -24.60 -9.79 11.40
CA CYS A 261 -24.46 -9.45 12.83
C CYS A 261 -25.80 -9.03 13.43
N LEU A 262 -26.53 -8.12 12.76
CA LEU A 262 -27.83 -7.63 13.22
C LEU A 262 -28.88 -8.75 13.33
N ALA A 263 -28.88 -9.72 12.40
CA ALA A 263 -29.77 -10.87 12.47
C ALA A 263 -29.54 -11.70 13.74
N MET A 264 -28.28 -11.92 14.12
CA MET A 264 -27.92 -12.64 15.35
C MET A 264 -28.19 -11.82 16.62
N LEU A 265 -28.00 -10.50 16.59
CA LEU A 265 -28.24 -9.62 17.73
C LEU A 265 -29.74 -9.42 18.01
N LYS A 266 -30.55 -9.11 16.99
CA LYS A 266 -31.97 -8.75 17.13
C LYS A 266 -32.91 -9.96 17.16
N HIS A 267 -32.54 -11.06 16.51
CA HIS A 267 -33.38 -12.24 16.35
C HIS A 267 -32.64 -13.51 16.74
N PHE A 268 -32.01 -13.48 17.92
CA PHE A 268 -31.19 -14.57 18.42
C PHE A 268 -31.96 -15.90 18.47
N GLN A 269 -31.51 -16.85 17.65
CA GLN A 269 -32.03 -18.22 17.60
C GLN A 269 -30.82 -19.16 17.57
N VAL A 270 -30.58 -19.86 18.68
CA VAL A 270 -29.41 -20.76 18.84
C VAL A 270 -29.26 -21.72 17.66
N THR A 271 -30.38 -22.24 17.14
CA THR A 271 -30.40 -23.16 15.99
C THR A 271 -29.88 -22.57 14.68
N LYS A 272 -29.88 -21.24 14.53
CA LYS A 272 -29.37 -20.52 13.34
C LYS A 272 -27.93 -20.04 13.49
N VAL A 273 -27.42 -19.98 14.72
CA VAL A 273 -26.09 -19.42 15.02
C VAL A 273 -24.97 -20.09 14.20
N PRO A 274 -24.90 -21.44 14.06
CA PRO A 274 -23.84 -22.06 13.27
C PRO A 274 -23.82 -21.59 11.81
N THR A 275 -24.99 -21.47 11.18
CA THR A 275 -25.12 -21.02 9.78
C THR A 275 -24.74 -19.56 9.63
N LEU A 276 -25.25 -18.68 10.51
CA LEU A 276 -24.98 -17.25 10.45
C LEU A 276 -23.52 -16.91 10.75
N LEU A 277 -22.86 -17.64 11.66
CA LEU A 277 -21.43 -17.47 11.91
C LEU A 277 -20.55 -17.96 10.75
N ALA A 278 -20.96 -19.03 10.08
CA ALA A 278 -20.28 -19.50 8.87
C ALA A 278 -20.38 -18.46 7.74
N GLU A 279 -21.57 -17.87 7.57
CA GLU A 279 -21.80 -16.77 6.63
C GLU A 279 -20.98 -15.53 7.00
N LEU A 280 -21.02 -15.09 8.27
CA LEU A 280 -20.23 -13.96 8.76
C LEU A 280 -18.73 -14.17 8.48
N THR A 281 -18.20 -15.34 8.85
CA THR A 281 -16.78 -15.67 8.63
C THR A 281 -16.43 -15.60 7.14
N LYS A 282 -17.30 -16.11 6.28
CA LYS A 282 -17.08 -16.08 4.83
C LYS A 282 -17.08 -14.63 4.32
N THR A 283 -18.11 -13.87 4.66
CA THR A 283 -18.32 -12.52 4.13
C THR A 283 -17.27 -11.53 4.64
N VAL A 284 -16.85 -11.61 5.92
CA VAL A 284 -15.79 -10.73 6.44
C VAL A 284 -14.43 -11.04 5.82
N ASN A 285 -14.14 -12.31 5.53
CA ASN A 285 -12.94 -12.69 4.79
C ASN A 285 -13.00 -12.23 3.32
N GLN A 286 -14.19 -12.24 2.71
CA GLN A 286 -14.39 -11.68 1.38
C GLN A 286 -14.18 -10.16 1.37
N LEU A 287 -14.72 -9.43 2.36
CA LEU A 287 -14.50 -8.00 2.54
C LEU A 287 -13.01 -7.67 2.64
N LYS A 288 -12.29 -8.39 3.50
CA LYS A 288 -10.86 -8.24 3.75
C LYS A 288 -10.02 -8.53 2.49
N ALA A 289 -10.13 -9.74 1.95
CA ALA A 289 -9.29 -10.20 0.83
C ALA A 289 -9.75 -9.67 -0.54
N GLY A 290 -10.96 -9.12 -0.62
CA GLY A 290 -11.58 -8.60 -1.82
C GLY A 290 -11.47 -7.08 -1.89
N PRO A 291 -12.59 -6.35 -1.76
CA PRO A 291 -12.65 -4.94 -2.09
C PRO A 291 -11.81 -4.05 -1.15
N ALA A 292 -11.66 -4.39 0.14
CA ALA A 292 -10.78 -3.61 1.02
C ALA A 292 -9.30 -3.70 0.58
N HIS A 293 -8.82 -4.92 0.30
CA HIS A 293 -7.47 -5.11 -0.25
C HIS A 293 -7.30 -4.47 -1.62
N GLN A 294 -8.29 -4.53 -2.50
CA GLN A 294 -8.24 -3.88 -3.81
C GLN A 294 -8.14 -2.35 -3.72
N LEU A 295 -8.88 -1.72 -2.80
CA LEU A 295 -8.75 -0.27 -2.54
C LEU A 295 -7.34 0.08 -2.07
N TYR A 296 -6.76 -0.74 -1.19
CA TYR A 296 -5.39 -0.57 -0.74
C TYR A 296 -4.36 -0.74 -1.87
N GLN A 297 -4.56 -1.71 -2.76
CA GLN A 297 -3.68 -1.88 -3.93
C GLN A 297 -3.72 -0.67 -4.87
N PHE A 298 -4.90 -0.08 -5.10
CA PHE A 298 -4.99 1.18 -5.84
C PHE A 298 -4.22 2.30 -5.15
N ALA A 299 -4.29 2.36 -3.81
CA ALA A 299 -3.51 3.32 -3.05
C ALA A 299 -2.01 3.09 -3.22
N GLN A 300 -1.50 1.86 -3.07
CA GLN A 300 -0.07 1.55 -3.24
C GLN A 300 0.47 1.95 -4.63
N GLN A 301 -0.33 1.82 -5.69
CA GLN A 301 0.10 2.24 -7.04
C GLN A 301 0.50 3.72 -7.11
N THR A 302 -0.06 4.56 -6.23
CA THR A 302 0.25 5.99 -6.14
C THR A 302 1.64 6.27 -5.54
N LEU A 303 2.31 5.25 -4.98
CA LEU A 303 3.69 5.31 -4.47
C LEU A 303 4.74 4.99 -5.55
N THR A 304 4.34 5.03 -6.82
CA THR A 304 5.29 5.03 -7.94
C THR A 304 5.83 6.44 -8.16
N ILE A 305 7.15 6.58 -8.11
CA ILE A 305 7.89 7.83 -8.16
C ILE A 305 8.61 7.90 -9.50
N PRO A 306 8.21 8.77 -10.43
CA PRO A 306 8.99 9.02 -11.63
C PRO A 306 10.38 9.56 -11.25
N LEU A 307 11.43 8.98 -11.83
CA LEU A 307 12.81 9.41 -11.64
C LEU A 307 13.36 10.02 -12.91
N GLU A 308 13.82 11.26 -12.79
CA GLU A 308 14.31 12.06 -13.91
C GLU A 308 15.64 12.74 -13.54
N SER A 309 16.39 13.13 -14.56
CA SER A 309 17.55 14.00 -14.36
C SER A 309 17.10 15.33 -13.75
N PRO A 310 17.90 15.93 -12.85
CA PRO A 310 17.64 17.30 -12.41
C PRO A 310 17.66 18.26 -13.60
N GLN A 311 16.71 19.19 -13.62
CA GLN A 311 16.67 20.31 -14.58
C GLN A 311 17.77 21.34 -14.31
#